data_AF-A0A6L5F1H3-F1
#
_entry.id   AF-A0A6L5F1H3-F1
#
_cell.length_a   1.000
_cell.length_b   1.000
_cell.length_c   1.000
_cell.angle_alpha   90.00
_cell.angle_beta   90.00
_cell.angle_gamma   90.00
#
_symmetry.space_group_name_H-M   'P 1'
#
loop_
_entity.id
_entity.type
_entity.pdbx_description
1 polymer ?
#
loop_
_entity_poly.entity_id
_entity_poly.type
_entity_poly.pdbx_seq_one_letter_code
_entity_poly.pdbx_strand_id
1 'polypeptide(L)' 'TTVHQLQVVDDELPEADHDFRVDLIVTPDEVITCGPQRRPSGLTWSNLTDAKIAAIPVLAARANSR' A
#
# COMPACT_ATOMS: atom_id res chain seq x y z
N THR A 1 -3.62 -11.89 -5.18
CA THR A 1 -3.88 -12.23 -3.76
C THR A 1 -5.07 -13.16 -3.67
N THR A 2 -5.15 -14.01 -2.65
CA THR A 2 -6.29 -14.91 -2.43
C THR A 2 -7.08 -14.46 -1.21
N VAL A 3 -8.40 -14.34 -1.34
CA VAL A 3 -9.31 -13.89 -0.27
C VAL A 3 -10.62 -14.69 -0.31
N HIS A 4 -11.44 -14.57 0.72
CA HIS A 4 -12.81 -15.11 0.71
C HIS A 4 -13.77 -14.17 -0.03
N GLN A 5 -14.85 -14.68 -0.63
CA GLN A 5 -15.85 -13.87 -1.36
C GLN A 5 -16.44 -12.75 -0.48
N LEU A 6 -16.67 -13.02 0.81
CA LEU A 6 -17.14 -12.02 1.81
C LEU A 6 -16.18 -10.83 2.04
N GLN A 7 -14.91 -10.92 1.60
CA GLN A 7 -13.96 -9.83 1.69
C GLN A 7 -14.00 -8.92 0.45
N VAL A 8 -14.75 -9.30 -0.58
CA VAL A 8 -15.00 -8.48 -1.77
C VAL A 8 -16.30 -7.71 -1.55
N VAL A 9 -16.22 -6.39 -1.66
CA VAL A 9 -17.36 -5.48 -1.50
C VAL A 9 -17.49 -4.62 -2.75
N ASP A 10 -18.71 -4.31 -3.15
CA ASP A 10 -19.02 -3.42 -4.28
C ASP A 10 -19.03 -1.93 -3.88
N ASP A 11 -18.40 -1.61 -2.75
CA ASP A 11 -18.27 -0.25 -2.23
C ASP A 11 -16.89 0.34 -2.54
N GLU A 12 -16.84 1.66 -2.71
CA GLU A 12 -15.57 2.37 -2.81
C GLU A 12 -14.85 2.35 -1.45
N LEU A 13 -13.60 1.88 -1.44
CA LEU A 13 -12.76 1.84 -0.25
C LEU A 13 -11.87 3.09 -0.17
N PRO A 14 -11.63 3.64 1.03
CA PRO A 14 -10.70 4.74 1.19
C PRO A 14 -9.28 4.29 0.82
N GLU A 15 -8.62 5.02 -0.06
CA GLU A 15 -7.22 4.81 -0.43
C GLU A 15 -6.34 5.91 0.19
N ALA A 16 -5.24 5.51 0.82
CA ALA A 16 -4.15 6.40 1.20
C ALA A 16 -3.13 6.54 0.05
N ASP A 17 -2.31 7.60 0.08
CA ASP A 17 -1.29 7.84 -0.96
C ASP A 17 -0.26 6.71 -1.14
N HIS A 18 -0.06 5.92 -0.10
CA HIS A 18 0.89 4.81 -0.11
C HIS A 18 0.26 3.46 -0.46
N ASP A 19 -1.07 3.42 -0.67
CA ASP A 19 -1.76 2.21 -1.09
C ASP A 19 -1.46 1.91 -2.56
N PHE A 20 -1.44 0.62 -2.88
CA PHE A 20 -1.25 0.14 -4.23
C PHE A 20 -2.11 -1.09 -4.48
N ARG A 21 -2.46 -1.30 -5.74
CA ARG A 21 -3.30 -2.40 -6.16
C ARG A 21 -2.47 -3.65 -6.45
N VAL A 22 -3.04 -4.81 -6.14
CA VAL A 22 -2.59 -6.10 -6.67
C VAL A 22 -3.04 -6.24 -8.13
N ASP A 23 -2.46 -7.17 -8.87
CA ASP A 23 -2.87 -7.42 -10.26
C ASP A 23 -4.15 -8.26 -10.34
N LEU A 24 -4.30 -9.21 -9.41
CA LEU A 24 -5.40 -10.17 -9.36
C LEU A 24 -5.89 -10.37 -7.92
N ILE A 25 -7.20 -10.47 -7.76
CA ILE A 25 -7.86 -11.00 -6.57
C ILE A 25 -8.50 -12.33 -6.96
N VAL A 26 -8.21 -13.40 -6.22
CA VAL A 26 -8.72 -14.74 -6.47
C VAL A 26 -9.55 -15.18 -5.29
N THR A 27 -10.78 -15.60 -5.56
CA THR A 27 -11.68 -16.23 -4.59
C THR A 27 -11.96 -17.67 -5.02
N PRO A 28 -12.66 -18.50 -4.21
CA PRO A 28 -13.08 -19.82 -4.66
C PRO A 28 -14.01 -19.79 -5.88
N ASP A 29 -14.76 -18.71 -6.05
CA ASP A 29 -15.83 -18.60 -7.04
C ASP A 29 -15.35 -17.91 -8.34
N GLU A 30 -14.36 -17.01 -8.26
CA GLU A 30 -13.92 -16.23 -9.41
C GLU A 30 -12.49 -15.66 -9.31
N VAL A 31 -12.01 -15.11 -10.44
CA VAL A 31 -10.77 -14.34 -10.53
C VAL A 31 -11.09 -12.94 -11.03
N ILE A 32 -10.78 -11.95 -10.21
CA ILE A 32 -11.02 -10.53 -10.48
C ILE A 32 -9.71 -9.89 -10.94
N THR A 33 -9.72 -9.30 -12.14
CA THR A 33 -8.59 -8.50 -12.63
C THR A 33 -8.69 -7.07 -12.12
N CYS A 34 -7.62 -6.59 -11.50
CA CYS A 34 -7.59 -5.25 -10.93
C CYS A 34 -7.08 -4.20 -11.93
N GLY A 35 -7.52 -2.96 -11.75
CA GLY A 35 -7.12 -1.82 -12.59
C GLY A 35 -5.60 -1.50 -12.52
N PRO A 36 -5.13 -0.52 -13.31
CA PRO A 36 -3.71 -0.24 -13.48
C PRO A 36 -2.98 0.02 -12.16
N GLN A 37 -1.77 -0.50 -12.05
CA GLN A 37 -0.97 -0.44 -10.82
C GLN A 37 -0.47 0.99 -10.57
N ARG A 38 -1.15 1.74 -9.69
CA ARG A 38 -0.57 2.94 -9.07
C ARG A 38 0.46 2.45 -8.04
N ARG A 39 1.75 2.50 -8.40
CA ARG A 39 2.82 2.13 -7.47
C ARG A 39 3.45 3.41 -6.89
N PRO A 40 3.46 3.59 -5.57
CA PRO A 40 4.18 4.69 -4.94
C PRO A 40 5.65 4.68 -5.34
N SER A 41 6.23 5.85 -5.59
CA SER A 41 7.61 6.00 -6.04
C SER A 41 8.65 5.87 -4.91
N GLY A 42 8.19 5.79 -3.65
CA GLY A 42 9.06 5.72 -2.48
C GLY A 42 8.33 6.09 -1.20
N LEU A 43 9.07 6.66 -0.25
CA LEU A 43 8.51 7.08 1.03
C LEU A 43 7.80 8.43 0.90
N THR A 44 6.56 8.50 1.40
CA THR A 44 5.85 9.76 1.62
C THR A 44 6.39 10.43 2.88
N TRP A 45 7.52 11.12 2.74
CA TRP A 45 8.26 11.70 3.87
C TRP A 45 7.44 12.69 4.71
N SER A 46 6.47 13.39 4.10
CA SER A 46 5.54 14.27 4.82
C SER A 46 4.68 13.53 5.87
N ASN A 47 4.54 12.21 5.77
CA ASN A 47 3.77 11.38 6.70
C ASN A 47 4.64 10.80 7.84
N LEU A 48 5.95 11.09 7.84
CA LEU A 48 6.89 10.60 8.86
C LEU A 48 7.25 11.73 9.82
N THR A 49 6.97 11.51 11.10
CA THR A 49 7.42 12.41 12.16
C THR A 49 8.88 12.17 12.49
N ASP A 50 9.58 13.18 13.02
CA ASP A 50 10.98 13.05 13.44
C ASP A 50 11.17 11.90 14.43
N ALA A 51 10.21 11.69 15.33
CA ALA A 51 10.22 10.56 16.27
C ALA A 51 10.20 9.20 15.55
N LYS A 52 9.39 9.04 14.48
CA LYS A 52 9.36 7.82 13.68
C LYS A 52 10.66 7.61 12.92
N ILE A 53 11.24 8.68 12.39
CA ILE A 53 12.53 8.62 11.67
C ILE A 53 13.65 8.21 12.63
N ALA A 54 13.73 8.83 13.81
CA ALA A 54 14.74 8.53 14.82
C ALA A 54 14.62 7.11 15.39
N ALA A 55 13.39 6.59 15.50
CA ALA A 55 13.14 5.23 16.00
C ALA A 55 13.56 4.12 15.02
N ILE A 56 13.70 4.42 13.72
CA ILE A 56 14.00 3.42 12.68
C ILE A 56 15.35 3.77 12.03
N PRO A 57 16.44 3.03 12.35
CA PRO A 57 17.80 3.39 11.93
C PRO A 57 17.96 3.59 10.41
N VAL A 58 17.31 2.76 9.59
CA VAL A 58 17.38 2.89 8.12
C VAL A 58 16.66 4.15 7.62
N LEU A 59 15.62 4.63 8.30
CA LEU A 59 14.96 5.87 7.95
C LEU A 59 15.82 7.07 8.33
N ALA A 60 16.44 7.07 9.51
CA ALA A 60 17.39 8.11 9.91
C ALA A 60 18.58 8.21 8.94
N ALA A 61 19.18 7.07 8.57
CA ALA A 61 20.26 7.04 7.59
C ALA A 61 19.84 7.58 6.22
N ARG A 62 18.62 7.24 5.76
CA ARG A 62 18.07 7.75 4.50
C ARG A 62 17.72 9.24 4.57
N ALA A 63 17.22 9.73 5.69
CA ALA A 63 16.92 11.15 5.88
C ALA A 63 18.19 12.01 5.82
N ASN A 64 19.30 11.49 6.36
CA ASN A 64 20.61 12.17 6.32
C ASN A 64 21.27 12.15 4.94
N SER A 65 20.86 11.25 4.04
CA SER A 65 21.47 11.04 2.72
C SER A 65 20.61 11.58 1.57
N ARG A 66 19.53 12.29 1.91
CA ARG A 66 18.53 12.83 0.99
C ARG A 66 18.83 14.29 0.70
#